data_AF-A0AAQ3U7D2-F1
#
_entry.id   AF-A0AAQ3U7D2-F1
#
_cell.length_a   1.000
_cell.length_b   1.000
_cell.length_c   1.000
_cell.angle_alpha   90.00
_cell.angle_beta   90.00
_cell.angle_gamma   90.00
#
_symmetry.space_group_name_H-M   'P 1'
#
loop_
_entity.id
_entity.type
_entity.pdbx_description
1 polymer ?
#
loop_
_entity_poly.entity_id
_entity_poly.type
_entity_poly.pdbx_seq_one_letter_code
_entity_poly.pdbx_strand_id
1 'polypeptide(L)'
;MAGLPRGSRRIAFLCLLVSCAAAALAARRAGASRPSHREDLDVSIGSGGSGSGGVGIGIGIGGGSSSPPSSSPSPSEPRACDFENERLYRAYLVIQQFRKTVTCDPMDITRSWSGTDLCSSYKGFFCDRPPNVTDRTIASVDFNGYMLRADSLQGFVNSLPDLALFHANSNDFGGTVPPLAGLQYFYELDLSNNRLAPATFPTDVLGLTNATFIDIRFNSFYGELPAGVFCKFPRVQAIFVNNNRFSGSLPDNIGQSPVNYLSLANNRFTGEIPTSIARNAGTLLEVLFLNNSLSGCLPYELGLLEKATVIDAGTNQLTGTIPASFACLRKVEQLNLADNLLYGEVPDALCRLAFDRLKNLTLSGNYFTSLGSCCWDLIKEGRLTVDRNCIQWAPNQRSHDECAKFQQRPKSCPVSTYLPCRAKYGGSSEPADAAVEEEEEHAAVEHRYRTYSALHP
;
A
#
# COMPACT_ATOMS: atom_id res chain seq x y z
N MET A 1 50.85 -10.97 19.90
CA MET A 1 50.47 -9.56 20.14
C MET A 1 49.91 -9.03 18.82
N ALA A 2 48.61 -9.18 18.60
CA ALA A 2 47.54 -8.23 18.95
C ALA A 2 47.35 -7.15 17.86
N GLY A 3 46.21 -7.19 17.17
CA GLY A 3 45.82 -6.22 16.14
C GLY A 3 44.59 -6.62 15.32
N LEU A 4 43.45 -6.85 15.99
CA LEU A 4 42.11 -7.01 15.37
C LEU A 4 41.62 -5.66 14.80
N PRO A 5 40.96 -5.64 13.62
CA PRO A 5 40.30 -4.44 13.11
C PRO A 5 38.85 -4.29 13.60
N ARG A 6 38.41 -3.04 13.58
CA ARG A 6 37.21 -2.46 14.19
C ARG A 6 35.89 -3.01 13.64
N GLY A 7 35.07 -3.52 14.56
CA GLY A 7 33.70 -3.04 14.80
C GLY A 7 32.66 -3.22 13.70
N SER A 8 32.13 -4.43 13.56
CA SER A 8 30.86 -4.71 12.89
C SER A 8 29.68 -4.23 13.76
N ARG A 9 29.02 -3.13 13.38
CA ARG A 9 27.72 -2.74 13.96
C ARG A 9 26.60 -3.57 13.29
N ARG A 10 26.49 -4.82 13.71
CA ARG A 10 25.25 -5.61 13.64
C ARG A 10 24.85 -5.93 15.07
N ILE A 11 23.99 -5.09 15.66
CA ILE A 11 23.08 -5.38 16.79
C ILE A 11 22.21 -4.12 16.94
N ALA A 12 20.90 -4.29 16.72
CA ALA A 12 19.76 -3.53 17.27
C ALA A 12 18.58 -3.46 16.28
N PHE A 13 18.09 -4.60 15.80
CA PHE A 13 16.76 -4.68 15.17
C PHE A 13 15.99 -5.97 15.56
N LEU A 14 16.40 -6.64 16.64
CA LEU A 14 15.80 -7.89 17.10
C LEU A 14 15.18 -7.83 18.51
N CYS A 15 15.10 -6.66 19.15
CA CYS A 15 14.64 -6.55 20.55
C CYS A 15 13.27 -5.89 20.79
N LEU A 16 12.50 -5.54 19.75
CA LEU A 16 11.15 -4.94 19.94
C LEU A 16 10.00 -5.76 19.34
N LEU A 17 10.27 -6.75 18.49
CA LEU A 17 9.26 -7.72 18.01
C LEU A 17 8.82 -8.71 19.10
N VAL A 18 9.53 -8.76 20.23
CA VAL A 18 9.26 -9.73 21.32
C VAL A 18 8.06 -9.32 22.19
N SER A 19 7.64 -8.05 22.18
CA SER A 19 6.60 -7.58 23.13
C SER A 19 5.19 -8.11 22.81
N CYS A 20 4.70 -8.00 21.56
CA CYS A 20 3.34 -8.46 21.25
C CYS A 20 3.24 -9.98 21.00
N ALA A 21 4.30 -10.64 20.49
CA ALA A 21 4.30 -12.09 20.28
C ALA A 21 4.29 -12.87 21.61
N ALA A 22 4.96 -12.34 22.65
CA ALA A 22 4.97 -12.93 23.98
C ALA A 22 3.58 -12.88 24.66
N ALA A 23 2.83 -11.79 24.50
CA ALA A 23 1.48 -11.65 25.04
C ALA A 23 0.49 -12.65 24.41
N ALA A 24 0.57 -12.86 23.09
CA ALA A 24 -0.26 -13.86 22.39
C ALA A 24 0.07 -15.31 22.80
N LEU A 25 1.34 -15.62 23.09
CA LEU A 25 1.75 -16.93 23.61
C LEU A 25 1.32 -17.13 25.08
N ALA A 26 1.31 -16.07 25.89
CA ALA A 26 0.88 -16.12 27.28
C ALA A 26 -0.64 -16.36 27.40
N ALA A 27 -1.45 -15.73 26.56
CA ALA A 27 -2.90 -15.97 26.51
C ALA A 27 -3.25 -17.41 26.09
N ARG A 28 -2.46 -18.02 25.19
CA ARG A 28 -2.62 -19.43 24.80
C ARG A 28 -2.21 -20.45 25.88
N ARG A 29 -1.33 -20.06 26.82
CA ARG A 29 -0.90 -20.93 27.94
C ARG A 29 -1.82 -20.85 29.15
N ALA A 30 -2.66 -19.82 29.28
CA ALA A 30 -3.59 -19.66 30.40
C ALA A 30 -4.96 -20.35 30.20
N GLY A 31 -5.21 -20.99 29.06
CA GLY A 31 -6.50 -21.58 28.69
C GLY A 31 -6.48 -23.11 28.48
N ALA A 32 -5.78 -23.86 29.32
CA ALA A 32 -5.78 -25.33 29.25
C ALA A 32 -5.83 -25.97 30.65
N SER A 33 -7.01 -25.94 31.27
CA SER A 33 -7.37 -26.86 32.36
C SER A 33 -8.77 -27.41 32.09
N ARG A 34 -8.83 -28.61 31.52
CA ARG A 34 -10.03 -29.45 31.47
C ARG A 34 -10.36 -29.96 32.89
N PRO A 35 -11.64 -30.00 33.28
CA PRO A 35 -12.15 -31.06 34.12
C PRO A 35 -13.02 -32.01 33.28
N SER A 36 -12.71 -33.30 33.39
CA SER A 36 -13.55 -34.41 32.95
C SER A 36 -14.69 -34.63 33.93
N HIS A 37 -15.92 -34.82 33.46
CA HIS A 37 -16.80 -35.89 33.95
C HIS A 37 -17.99 -36.07 32.99
N ARG A 38 -18.16 -37.31 32.52
CA ARG A 38 -19.38 -37.85 31.89
C ARG A 38 -20.39 -38.14 33.00
N GLU A 39 -21.67 -37.91 32.73
CA GLU A 39 -22.73 -38.94 32.77
C GLU A 39 -24.07 -38.39 32.23
N ASP A 40 -24.53 -39.08 31.20
CA ASP A 40 -25.88 -39.50 30.82
C ASP A 40 -27.08 -38.53 30.73
N LEU A 41 -27.67 -38.61 29.53
CA LEU A 41 -29.01 -38.19 29.16
C LEU A 41 -30.05 -39.08 29.83
N ASP A 42 -31.11 -38.47 30.36
CA ASP A 42 -32.45 -39.04 30.22
C ASP A 42 -33.50 -37.92 30.12
N VAL A 43 -34.28 -37.96 29.04
CA VAL A 43 -35.43 -37.08 28.79
C VAL A 43 -36.64 -37.99 28.70
N SER A 44 -37.59 -37.81 29.60
CA SER A 44 -38.95 -38.35 29.46
C SER A 44 -40.00 -37.28 29.71
N ILE A 45 -41.04 -37.44 28.90
CA ILE A 45 -42.17 -36.56 28.57
C ILE A 45 -43.22 -36.57 29.69
N GLY A 46 -43.97 -35.47 29.85
CA GLY A 46 -45.41 -35.59 30.13
C GLY A 46 -46.05 -34.63 31.13
N SER A 47 -46.87 -33.74 30.57
CA SER A 47 -48.24 -33.40 30.99
C SER A 47 -48.48 -32.54 32.24
N GLY A 48 -49.13 -31.41 31.99
CA GLY A 48 -49.70 -30.52 33.01
C GLY A 48 -51.04 -30.99 33.58
N GLY A 49 -51.43 -30.34 34.68
CA GLY A 49 -52.73 -30.48 35.33
C GLY A 49 -52.92 -29.37 36.37
N SER A 50 -54.02 -28.64 36.24
CA SER A 50 -54.53 -27.61 37.15
C SER A 50 -54.82 -28.12 38.58
N GLY A 51 -54.75 -27.23 39.57
CA GLY A 51 -55.30 -27.52 40.90
C GLY A 51 -55.14 -26.38 41.92
N SER A 52 -56.28 -25.79 42.25
CA SER A 52 -56.63 -24.78 43.27
C SER A 52 -55.93 -24.80 44.66
N GLY A 53 -55.83 -23.60 45.25
CA GLY A 53 -56.36 -23.30 46.60
C GLY A 53 -55.40 -23.37 47.78
N GLY A 54 -55.33 -22.28 48.57
CA GLY A 54 -54.74 -22.31 49.92
C GLY A 54 -54.28 -20.96 50.45
N VAL A 55 -55.12 -20.35 51.30
CA VAL A 55 -54.83 -19.15 52.11
C VAL A 55 -53.91 -19.53 53.28
N GLY A 56 -52.94 -18.66 53.63
CA GLY A 56 -52.13 -18.78 54.84
C GLY A 56 -51.63 -17.41 55.31
N ILE A 57 -52.24 -16.91 56.38
CA ILE A 57 -51.91 -15.66 57.10
C ILE A 57 -50.70 -15.92 58.01
N GLY A 58 -49.75 -14.99 58.07
CA GLY A 58 -48.64 -15.01 59.02
C GLY A 58 -48.07 -13.62 59.28
N ILE A 59 -48.43 -13.06 60.43
CA ILE A 59 -48.01 -11.75 60.97
C ILE A 59 -46.60 -11.88 61.57
N GLY A 60 -45.73 -10.88 61.37
CA GLY A 60 -44.43 -10.83 62.05
C GLY A 60 -43.70 -9.49 61.86
N ILE A 61 -43.75 -8.68 62.91
CA ILE A 61 -43.26 -7.30 63.04
C ILE A 61 -41.79 -7.36 63.51
N GLY A 62 -40.89 -6.49 63.02
CA GLY A 62 -39.55 -6.35 63.63
C GLY A 62 -38.60 -5.45 62.85
N GLY A 63 -38.30 -4.27 63.40
CA GLY A 63 -37.55 -3.19 62.75
C GLY A 63 -36.06 -3.42 62.55
N GLY A 64 -35.41 -2.43 61.91
CA GLY A 64 -33.96 -2.31 61.87
C GLY A 64 -33.42 -1.67 60.60
N SER A 65 -33.61 -0.36 60.44
CA SER A 65 -32.90 0.42 59.42
C SER A 65 -31.41 0.42 59.71
N SER A 66 -30.60 -0.13 58.79
CA SER A 66 -29.20 0.25 58.65
C SER A 66 -28.86 0.28 57.16
N SER A 67 -28.82 1.49 56.61
CA SER A 67 -28.28 1.76 55.28
C SER A 67 -26.77 1.50 55.32
N PRO A 68 -26.18 0.75 54.36
CA PRO A 68 -24.73 0.77 54.18
C PRO A 68 -24.29 2.14 53.66
N PRO A 69 -23.08 2.61 53.98
CA PRO A 69 -22.62 3.92 53.54
C PRO A 69 -22.45 3.94 52.02
N SER A 70 -22.80 5.09 51.45
CA SER A 70 -22.62 5.45 50.05
C SER A 70 -21.21 5.10 49.54
N SER A 71 -21.14 4.21 48.57
CA SER A 71 -19.99 4.09 47.68
C SER A 71 -19.73 5.44 47.02
N SER A 72 -18.49 5.93 47.13
CA SER A 72 -17.93 7.02 46.32
C SER A 72 -18.35 6.90 44.85
N PRO A 73 -18.70 8.01 44.17
CA PRO A 73 -19.10 7.92 42.78
C PRO A 73 -17.89 7.44 41.96
N SER A 74 -18.08 6.32 41.26
CA SER A 74 -17.30 6.00 40.07
C SER A 74 -17.19 7.26 39.19
N PRO A 75 -16.03 7.57 38.58
CA PRO A 75 -15.93 8.73 37.70
C PRO A 75 -17.05 8.64 36.67
N SER A 76 -17.94 9.64 36.67
CA SER A 76 -19.10 9.67 35.79
C SER A 76 -18.60 9.64 34.34
N GLU A 77 -19.11 8.71 33.54
CA GLU A 77 -18.80 8.65 32.11
C GLU A 77 -19.09 10.00 31.45
N PRO A 78 -18.21 10.50 30.55
CA PRO A 78 -18.45 11.74 29.83
C PRO A 78 -19.78 11.72 29.08
N ARG A 79 -20.58 12.77 29.23
CA ARG A 79 -21.87 12.97 28.58
C ARG A 79 -21.72 13.90 27.38
N ALA A 80 -22.73 13.91 26.51
CA ALA A 80 -22.73 14.76 25.31
C ALA A 80 -22.48 16.27 25.60
N CYS A 81 -22.99 16.78 26.72
CA CYS A 81 -22.80 18.18 27.12
C CYS A 81 -21.36 18.53 27.54
N ASP A 82 -20.51 17.53 27.74
CA ASP A 82 -19.12 17.72 28.15
C ASP A 82 -18.17 17.92 26.94
N PHE A 83 -18.72 17.86 25.72
CA PHE A 83 -18.01 18.06 24.46
C PHE A 83 -18.44 19.38 23.79
N GLU A 84 -17.55 19.95 22.99
CA GLU A 84 -17.80 21.21 22.27
C GLU A 84 -18.99 21.13 21.31
N ASN A 85 -19.21 19.95 20.69
CA ASN A 85 -20.33 19.71 19.79
C ASN A 85 -20.66 18.21 19.73
N GLU A 86 -21.82 17.89 19.13
CA GLU A 86 -22.30 16.51 19.03
C GLU A 86 -21.40 15.63 18.14
N ARG A 87 -20.73 16.19 17.13
CA ARG A 87 -19.84 15.43 16.22
C ARG A 87 -18.64 14.86 16.98
N LEU A 88 -18.03 15.67 17.85
CA LEU A 88 -16.92 15.23 18.70
C LEU A 88 -17.37 14.21 19.74
N TYR A 89 -18.59 14.34 20.30
CA TYR A 89 -19.13 13.31 21.19
C TYR A 89 -19.33 11.97 20.47
N ARG A 90 -19.89 11.98 19.25
CA ARG A 90 -20.04 10.75 18.45
C ARG A 90 -18.69 10.14 18.08
N ALA A 91 -17.72 10.97 17.70
CA ALA A 91 -16.35 10.52 17.43
C ALA A 91 -15.70 9.90 18.69
N TYR A 92 -15.91 10.49 19.87
CA TYR A 92 -15.45 9.94 21.14
C TYR A 92 -15.97 8.51 21.36
N LEU A 93 -17.27 8.28 21.16
CA LEU A 93 -17.86 6.95 21.32
C LEU A 93 -17.21 5.92 20.38
N VAL A 94 -16.98 6.30 19.13
CA VAL A 94 -16.31 5.46 18.13
C VAL A 94 -14.87 5.16 18.54
N ILE A 95 -14.11 6.17 18.98
CA ILE A 95 -12.72 6.02 19.41
C ILE A 95 -12.63 5.14 20.65
N GLN A 96 -13.50 5.33 21.65
CA GLN A 96 -13.50 4.47 22.84
C GLN A 96 -13.89 3.03 22.50
N GLN A 97 -14.80 2.82 21.54
CA GLN A 97 -15.14 1.48 21.09
C GLN A 97 -13.96 0.81 20.39
N PHE A 98 -13.26 1.52 19.50
CA PHE A 98 -12.05 1.02 18.85
C PHE A 98 -10.91 0.79 19.86
N ARG A 99 -10.72 1.68 20.83
CA ARG A 99 -9.72 1.53 21.90
C ARG A 99 -9.85 0.19 22.61
N LYS A 100 -11.08 -0.29 22.84
CA LYS A 100 -11.35 -1.59 23.48
C LYS A 100 -10.93 -2.79 22.62
N THR A 101 -10.79 -2.63 21.31
CA THR A 101 -10.35 -3.69 20.39
C THR A 101 -8.83 -3.74 20.22
N VAL A 102 -8.11 -2.71 20.69
CA VAL A 102 -6.64 -2.68 20.68
C VAL A 102 -6.11 -3.66 21.72
N THR A 103 -5.41 -4.68 21.26
CA THR A 103 -4.85 -5.77 22.07
C THR A 103 -3.38 -5.57 22.41
N CYS A 104 -2.65 -4.76 21.62
CA CYS A 104 -1.26 -4.39 21.90
C CYS A 104 -1.06 -2.92 21.53
N ASP A 105 -0.43 -2.16 22.42
CA ASP A 105 -0.07 -0.74 22.25
C ASP A 105 1.31 -0.49 22.86
N PRO A 106 2.40 -0.88 22.18
CA PRO A 106 3.75 -0.81 22.75
C PRO A 106 4.24 0.59 23.08
N MET A 107 3.62 1.61 22.49
CA MET A 107 4.00 3.02 22.62
C MET A 107 3.07 3.79 23.56
N ASP A 108 2.15 3.11 24.24
CA ASP A 108 1.13 3.69 25.12
C ASP A 108 0.36 4.86 24.47
N ILE A 109 0.08 4.78 23.16
CA ILE A 109 -0.64 5.82 22.41
C ILE A 109 -2.07 5.95 22.91
N THR A 110 -2.76 4.83 23.09
CA THR A 110 -4.16 4.76 23.50
C THR A 110 -4.39 5.29 24.91
N ARG A 111 -3.33 5.45 25.72
CA ARG A 111 -3.41 6.14 27.02
C ARG A 111 -3.83 7.59 26.88
N SER A 112 -3.49 8.23 25.75
CA SER A 112 -3.90 9.61 25.45
C SER A 112 -5.39 9.73 25.08
N TRP A 113 -6.05 8.61 24.75
CA TRP A 113 -7.45 8.59 24.29
C TRP A 113 -8.42 8.59 25.47
N SER A 114 -8.31 9.57 26.35
CA SER A 114 -9.16 9.75 27.54
C SER A 114 -9.51 11.21 27.78
N GLY A 115 -10.72 11.48 28.30
CA GLY A 115 -11.22 12.83 28.51
C GLY A 115 -12.08 13.31 27.33
N THR A 116 -12.39 14.60 27.31
CA THR A 116 -13.32 15.20 26.33
C THR A 116 -12.63 16.03 25.25
N ASP A 117 -11.35 16.38 25.43
CA ASP A 117 -10.58 17.16 24.46
C ASP A 117 -9.86 16.27 23.44
N LEU A 118 -10.63 15.70 22.51
CA LEU A 118 -10.11 14.81 21.46
C LEU A 118 -9.04 15.49 20.61
N CYS A 119 -9.26 16.75 20.25
CA CYS A 119 -8.46 17.44 19.24
C CYS A 119 -7.06 17.81 19.70
N SER A 120 -6.87 18.06 20.99
CA SER A 120 -5.57 18.47 21.53
C SER A 120 -4.87 17.35 22.31
N SER A 121 -5.63 16.42 22.90
CA SER A 121 -5.06 15.39 23.77
C SER A 121 -4.90 14.02 23.12
N TYR A 122 -5.73 13.65 22.14
CA TYR A 122 -5.69 12.30 21.57
C TYR A 122 -4.60 12.22 20.49
N LYS A 123 -3.54 11.47 20.76
CA LYS A 123 -2.47 11.26 19.78
C LYS A 123 -3.01 10.50 18.56
N GLY A 124 -2.67 11.02 17.37
CA GLY A 124 -3.06 10.46 16.08
C GLY A 124 -4.44 10.90 15.60
N PHE A 125 -5.12 11.80 16.30
CA PHE A 125 -6.40 12.36 15.89
C PHE A 125 -6.28 13.85 15.65
N PHE A 126 -6.74 14.31 14.48
CA PHE A 126 -6.63 15.71 14.09
C PHE A 126 -8.00 16.23 13.68
N CYS A 127 -8.38 17.36 14.28
CA CYS A 127 -9.67 17.97 14.05
C CYS A 127 -9.60 19.09 13.02
N ASP A 128 -10.65 19.20 12.21
CA ASP A 128 -10.90 20.34 11.36
C ASP A 128 -12.41 20.51 11.09
N ARG A 129 -12.79 21.56 10.38
CA ARG A 129 -14.17 21.86 10.00
C ARG A 129 -14.46 21.33 8.59
N PRO A 130 -15.44 20.43 8.43
CA PRO A 130 -15.88 20.01 7.11
C PRO A 130 -16.38 21.21 6.28
N PRO A 131 -16.30 21.14 4.94
CA PRO A 131 -16.85 22.16 4.07
C PRO A 131 -18.32 22.46 4.38
N ASN A 132 -18.65 23.76 4.52
CA ASN A 132 -19.99 24.26 4.84
C ASN A 132 -20.53 23.84 6.23
N VAL A 133 -19.66 23.44 7.16
CA VAL A 133 -20.02 23.09 8.54
C VAL A 133 -19.21 23.93 9.52
N THR A 134 -19.86 24.50 10.54
CA THR A 134 -19.22 25.32 11.58
C THR A 134 -18.51 24.49 12.64
N ASP A 135 -19.10 23.35 12.96
CA ASP A 135 -18.63 22.45 14.01
C ASP A 135 -17.44 21.65 13.51
N ARG A 136 -16.34 21.69 14.27
CA ARG A 136 -15.19 20.83 14.01
C ARG A 136 -15.47 19.39 14.42
N THR A 137 -14.79 18.47 13.75
CA THR A 137 -14.89 17.03 13.95
C THR A 137 -13.52 16.39 13.74
N ILE A 138 -13.39 15.08 13.91
CA ILE A 138 -12.18 14.36 13.51
C ILE A 138 -12.10 14.33 11.98
N ALA A 139 -11.18 15.11 11.42
CA ALA A 139 -10.97 15.23 9.99
C ALA A 139 -9.90 14.26 9.49
N SER A 140 -8.94 13.92 10.34
CA SER A 140 -7.81 13.06 10.00
C SER A 140 -7.45 12.15 11.16
N VAL A 141 -7.06 10.92 10.81
CA VAL A 141 -6.49 9.95 11.72
C VAL A 141 -5.16 9.47 11.15
N ASP A 142 -4.09 9.65 11.91
CA ASP A 142 -2.73 9.24 11.55
C ASP A 142 -2.13 8.40 12.68
N PHE A 143 -2.06 7.10 12.43
CA PHE A 143 -1.49 6.08 13.29
C PHE A 143 -0.16 5.55 12.78
N ASN A 144 0.51 6.27 11.87
CA ASN A 144 1.74 5.79 11.26
C ASN A 144 2.81 5.47 12.31
N GLY A 145 3.34 4.24 12.26
CA GLY A 145 4.43 3.79 13.11
C GLY A 145 4.06 3.55 14.59
N TYR A 146 2.77 3.60 14.96
CA TYR A 146 2.35 3.38 16.36
C TYR A 146 2.43 1.92 16.81
N MET A 147 2.60 0.98 15.89
CA MET A 147 2.70 -0.46 16.18
C MET A 147 1.49 -1.01 16.96
N LEU A 148 0.31 -0.41 16.77
CA LEU A 148 -0.94 -0.84 17.39
C LEU A 148 -1.38 -2.18 16.81
N ARG A 149 -1.92 -3.05 17.65
CA ARG A 149 -2.53 -4.31 17.23
C ARG A 149 -4.02 -4.33 17.53
N ALA A 150 -4.83 -4.43 16.49
CA ALA A 150 -6.26 -4.74 16.59
C ALA A 150 -6.63 -5.75 15.51
N ASP A 151 -7.48 -6.72 15.82
CA ASP A 151 -7.81 -7.78 14.85
C ASP A 151 -8.73 -7.30 13.71
N SER A 152 -9.28 -6.09 13.81
CA SER A 152 -10.16 -5.50 12.80
C SER A 152 -10.25 -3.98 12.93
N LEU A 153 -10.41 -3.31 11.78
CA LEU A 153 -10.76 -1.88 11.67
C LEU A 153 -12.27 -1.65 11.50
N GLN A 154 -13.07 -2.72 11.47
CA GLN A 154 -14.53 -2.65 11.31
C GLN A 154 -15.17 -1.87 12.47
N GLY A 155 -16.07 -0.95 12.10
CA GLY A 155 -16.78 -0.11 13.07
C GLY A 155 -15.96 1.07 13.59
N PHE A 156 -14.72 1.26 13.12
CA PHE A 156 -13.90 2.43 13.43
C PHE A 156 -13.93 3.43 12.27
N VAL A 157 -13.16 3.17 11.20
CA VAL A 157 -12.98 4.13 10.09
C VAL A 157 -14.31 4.48 9.42
N ASN A 158 -15.13 3.47 9.16
CA ASN A 158 -16.44 3.63 8.54
C ASN A 158 -17.50 4.27 9.46
N SER A 159 -17.18 4.46 10.75
CA SER A 159 -18.06 5.11 11.73
C SER A 159 -17.69 6.58 11.97
N LEU A 160 -16.68 7.11 11.26
CA LEU A 160 -16.28 8.51 11.28
C LEU A 160 -16.67 9.17 9.94
N PRO A 161 -17.93 9.59 9.77
CA PRO A 161 -18.48 10.00 8.46
C PRO A 161 -17.82 11.24 7.85
N ASP A 162 -17.20 12.07 8.70
CA ASP A 162 -16.53 13.28 8.28
C ASP A 162 -15.03 13.07 7.97
N LEU A 163 -14.50 11.85 8.07
CA LEU A 163 -13.08 11.58 7.92
C LEU A 163 -12.61 11.86 6.48
N ALA A 164 -11.52 12.61 6.35
CA ALA A 164 -10.93 12.99 5.08
C ALA A 164 -9.73 12.12 4.70
N LEU A 165 -8.94 11.69 5.69
CA LEU A 165 -7.82 10.78 5.47
C LEU A 165 -7.63 9.81 6.64
N PHE A 166 -7.11 8.63 6.32
CA PHE A 166 -6.71 7.64 7.30
C PHE A 166 -5.33 7.09 6.93
N HIS A 167 -4.35 7.35 7.78
CA HIS A 167 -3.01 6.79 7.66
C HIS A 167 -2.74 5.83 8.82
N ALA A 168 -2.33 4.61 8.49
CA ALA A 168 -2.14 3.52 9.44
C ALA A 168 -0.90 2.68 9.10
N ASN A 169 0.09 3.27 8.42
CA ASN A 169 1.34 2.60 8.06
C ASN A 169 2.01 1.95 9.28
N SER A 170 2.55 0.75 9.11
CA SER A 170 3.38 0.08 10.12
C SER A 170 2.65 -0.16 11.45
N ASN A 171 1.49 -0.81 11.36
CA ASN A 171 0.73 -1.34 12.48
C ASN A 171 0.48 -2.85 12.30
N ASP A 172 -0.19 -3.49 13.26
CA ASP A 172 -0.61 -4.90 13.21
C ASP A 172 -2.15 -4.97 13.15
N PHE A 173 -2.76 -4.15 12.28
CA PHE A 173 -4.21 -4.19 12.05
C PHE A 173 -4.58 -5.36 11.16
N GLY A 174 -5.49 -6.20 11.67
CA GLY A 174 -5.99 -7.40 10.99
C GLY A 174 -7.35 -7.22 10.30
N GLY A 175 -7.87 -8.33 9.78
CA GLY A 175 -9.21 -8.38 9.21
C GLY A 175 -9.26 -7.86 7.76
N THR A 176 -10.41 -7.33 7.38
CA THR A 176 -10.65 -6.74 6.05
C THR A 176 -10.76 -5.22 6.14
N VAL A 177 -10.55 -4.54 5.02
CA VAL A 177 -10.83 -3.10 4.92
C VAL A 177 -12.32 -2.86 5.17
N PRO A 178 -12.69 -1.96 6.09
CA PRO A 178 -14.09 -1.63 6.34
C PRO A 178 -14.73 -0.94 5.14
N PRO A 179 -16.07 -0.97 4.97
CA PRO A 179 -16.73 -0.29 3.87
C PRO A 179 -16.50 1.23 3.95
N LEU A 180 -15.83 1.80 2.95
CA LEU A 180 -15.47 3.23 2.93
C LEU A 180 -16.32 4.09 1.99
N ALA A 181 -17.16 3.47 1.15
CA ALA A 181 -17.92 4.17 0.10
C ALA A 181 -18.85 5.30 0.61
N GLY A 182 -19.21 5.30 1.89
CA GLY A 182 -20.04 6.34 2.50
C GLY A 182 -19.29 7.58 3.00
N LEU A 183 -17.96 7.59 2.96
CA LEU A 183 -17.15 8.69 3.48
C LEU A 183 -16.97 9.78 2.42
N GLN A 184 -17.85 10.76 2.43
CA GLN A 184 -17.96 11.79 1.37
C GLN A 184 -16.71 12.68 1.20
N TYR A 185 -15.95 12.90 2.28
CA TYR A 185 -14.76 13.74 2.27
C TYR A 185 -13.45 12.95 2.11
N PHE A 186 -13.53 11.63 2.03
CA PHE A 186 -12.38 10.76 2.13
C PHE A 186 -11.57 10.73 0.83
N TYR A 187 -10.29 11.12 0.91
CA TYR A 187 -9.43 11.32 -0.25
C TYR A 187 -8.04 10.68 -0.14
N GLU A 188 -7.58 10.28 1.05
CA GLU A 188 -6.32 9.51 1.20
C GLU A 188 -6.51 8.29 2.11
N LEU A 189 -6.12 7.12 1.58
CA LEU A 189 -6.06 5.86 2.31
C LEU A 189 -4.61 5.37 2.35
N ASP A 190 -4.04 5.25 3.55
CA ASP A 190 -2.80 4.51 3.76
C ASP A 190 -3.03 3.41 4.81
N LEU A 191 -3.08 2.17 4.32
CA LEU A 191 -3.17 0.94 5.12
C LEU A 191 -1.91 0.09 4.97
N SER A 192 -0.81 0.69 4.54
CA SER A 192 0.40 -0.05 4.20
C SER A 192 1.04 -0.73 5.41
N ASN A 193 1.75 -1.83 5.18
CA ASN A 193 2.49 -2.55 6.22
C ASN A 193 1.62 -2.90 7.44
N ASN A 194 0.60 -3.74 7.20
CA ASN A 194 -0.35 -4.23 8.21
C ASN A 194 -0.58 -5.74 8.06
N ARG A 195 -1.48 -6.30 8.86
CA ARG A 195 -1.94 -7.70 8.77
C ARG A 195 -3.32 -7.80 8.13
N LEU A 196 -3.69 -6.85 7.26
CA LEU A 196 -4.95 -6.93 6.53
C LEU A 196 -4.89 -8.10 5.55
N ALA A 197 -6.04 -8.75 5.35
CA ALA A 197 -6.16 -9.97 4.56
C ALA A 197 -5.41 -11.18 5.19
N PRO A 198 -5.71 -12.44 4.84
CA PRO A 198 -6.09 -12.91 3.51
C PRO A 198 -7.54 -12.59 3.12
N ALA A 199 -7.70 -11.81 2.04
CA ALA A 199 -8.96 -11.43 1.41
C ALA A 199 -8.66 -10.93 -0.02
N THR A 200 -9.69 -10.83 -0.87
CA THR A 200 -9.59 -10.19 -2.18
C THR A 200 -9.51 -8.67 -2.07
N PHE A 201 -9.28 -7.97 -3.18
CA PHE A 201 -9.33 -6.51 -3.22
C PHE A 201 -10.67 -6.01 -2.61
N PRO A 202 -10.64 -5.00 -1.72
CA PRO A 202 -11.84 -4.47 -1.07
C PRO A 202 -12.65 -3.61 -2.05
N THR A 203 -13.65 -4.20 -2.71
CA THR A 203 -14.43 -3.53 -3.77
C THR A 203 -15.15 -2.27 -3.31
N ASP A 204 -15.48 -2.13 -2.03
CA ASP A 204 -16.09 -0.91 -1.47
C ASP A 204 -15.17 0.31 -1.57
N VAL A 205 -13.84 0.11 -1.61
CA VAL A 205 -12.87 1.19 -1.82
C VAL A 205 -13.10 1.84 -3.18
N LEU A 206 -13.65 1.13 -4.17
CA LEU A 206 -14.01 1.69 -5.49
C LEU A 206 -15.11 2.78 -5.42
N GLY A 207 -15.81 2.91 -4.29
CA GLY A 207 -16.77 3.98 -4.05
C GLY A 207 -16.12 5.33 -3.70
N LEU A 208 -14.82 5.37 -3.41
CA LEU A 208 -14.08 6.58 -3.01
C LEU A 208 -13.73 7.46 -4.22
N THR A 209 -14.73 8.07 -4.84
CA THR A 209 -14.56 8.88 -6.07
C THR A 209 -13.69 10.12 -5.90
N ASN A 210 -13.44 10.56 -4.66
CA ASN A 210 -12.54 11.66 -4.33
C ASN A 210 -11.11 11.20 -3.97
N ALA A 211 -10.83 9.90 -4.01
CA ALA A 211 -9.51 9.37 -3.69
C ALA A 211 -8.41 9.94 -4.59
N THR A 212 -7.37 10.45 -3.95
CA THR A 212 -6.12 10.94 -4.55
C THR A 212 -4.95 10.00 -4.27
N PHE A 213 -4.99 9.29 -3.15
CA PHE A 213 -3.94 8.39 -2.69
C PHE A 213 -4.54 7.10 -2.15
N ILE A 214 -4.12 5.95 -2.70
CA ILE A 214 -4.54 4.63 -2.24
C ILE A 214 -3.30 3.77 -2.05
N ASP A 215 -3.00 3.45 -0.79
CA ASP A 215 -1.88 2.60 -0.41
C ASP A 215 -2.34 1.42 0.45
N ILE A 216 -2.21 0.22 -0.08
CA ILE A 216 -2.48 -1.05 0.60
C ILE A 216 -1.27 -2.00 0.54
N ARG A 217 -0.07 -1.48 0.26
CA ARG A 217 1.14 -2.29 0.09
C ARG A 217 1.54 -3.02 1.37
N PHE A 218 2.33 -4.09 1.25
CA PHE A 218 2.77 -4.91 2.40
C PHE A 218 1.59 -5.42 3.24
N ASN A 219 0.63 -6.08 2.60
CA ASN A 219 -0.47 -6.79 3.25
C ASN A 219 -0.58 -8.22 2.66
N SER A 220 -1.70 -8.91 2.86
CA SER A 220 -1.92 -10.26 2.34
C SER A 220 -3.09 -10.37 1.35
N PHE A 221 -3.40 -9.30 0.61
CA PHE A 221 -4.48 -9.32 -0.39
C PHE A 221 -4.17 -10.29 -1.54
N TYR A 222 -5.16 -11.04 -2.02
CA TYR A 222 -4.99 -12.05 -3.08
C TYR A 222 -6.08 -11.97 -4.16
N GLY A 223 -5.97 -12.80 -5.18
CA GLY A 223 -6.93 -12.82 -6.30
C GLY A 223 -6.63 -11.71 -7.32
N GLU A 224 -7.57 -11.48 -8.22
CA GLU A 224 -7.39 -10.50 -9.30
C GLU A 224 -7.55 -9.06 -8.81
N LEU A 225 -6.77 -8.16 -9.40
CA LEU A 225 -6.95 -6.72 -9.21
C LEU A 225 -8.10 -6.25 -10.11
N PRO A 226 -9.21 -5.72 -9.57
CA PRO A 226 -10.36 -5.40 -10.40
C PRO A 226 -10.09 -4.19 -11.30
N ALA A 227 -10.60 -4.23 -12.53
CA ALA A 227 -10.51 -3.13 -13.50
C ALA A 227 -11.02 -1.78 -12.97
N GLY A 228 -11.95 -1.82 -12.00
CA GLY A 228 -12.48 -0.63 -11.32
C GLY A 228 -11.38 0.25 -10.70
N VAL A 229 -10.25 -0.32 -10.28
CA VAL A 229 -9.11 0.42 -9.71
C VAL A 229 -8.59 1.49 -10.67
N PHE A 230 -8.71 1.28 -11.98
CA PHE A 230 -8.18 2.21 -12.97
C PHE A 230 -9.22 3.14 -13.58
N CYS A 231 -10.51 3.03 -13.21
CA CYS A 231 -11.57 3.87 -13.80
C CYS A 231 -12.54 4.51 -12.80
N LYS A 232 -12.48 4.12 -11.51
CA LYS A 232 -13.36 4.67 -10.46
C LYS A 232 -12.77 5.83 -9.68
N PHE A 233 -11.47 6.10 -9.84
CA PHE A 233 -10.78 7.17 -9.12
C PHE A 233 -10.31 8.26 -10.10
N PRO A 234 -11.18 9.22 -10.46
CA PRO A 234 -10.85 10.23 -11.48
C PRO A 234 -9.78 11.24 -11.03
N ARG A 235 -9.42 11.27 -9.74
CA ARG A 235 -8.44 12.22 -9.17
C ARG A 235 -7.21 11.54 -8.57
N VAL A 236 -7.09 10.22 -8.73
CA VAL A 236 -5.99 9.47 -8.10
C VAL A 236 -4.65 9.82 -8.72
N GLN A 237 -3.69 10.09 -7.86
CA GLN A 237 -2.31 10.40 -8.20
C GLN A 237 -1.39 9.22 -7.89
N ALA A 238 -1.69 8.46 -6.83
CA ALA A 238 -0.87 7.33 -6.41
C ALA A 238 -1.72 6.09 -6.08
N ILE A 239 -1.32 4.96 -6.66
CA ILE A 239 -1.88 3.64 -6.35
C ILE A 239 -0.72 2.69 -6.00
N PHE A 240 -0.68 2.23 -4.76
CA PHE A 240 0.31 1.28 -4.27
C PHE A 240 -0.37 0.01 -3.78
N VAL A 241 -0.14 -1.08 -4.53
CA VAL A 241 -0.65 -2.42 -4.19
C VAL A 241 0.47 -3.46 -4.09
N ASN A 242 1.73 -3.01 -4.10
CA ASN A 242 2.89 -3.86 -4.10
C ASN A 242 3.04 -4.70 -2.82
N ASN A 243 3.82 -5.78 -2.90
CA ASN A 243 4.07 -6.67 -1.76
C ASN A 243 2.78 -7.25 -1.17
N ASN A 244 1.93 -7.77 -2.05
CA ASN A 244 0.72 -8.51 -1.72
C ASN A 244 0.79 -9.88 -2.41
N ARG A 245 -0.35 -10.55 -2.61
CA ARG A 245 -0.48 -11.84 -3.29
C ARG A 245 -1.47 -11.75 -4.45
N PHE A 246 -1.64 -10.56 -5.05
CA PHE A 246 -2.51 -10.39 -6.22
C PHE A 246 -2.01 -11.26 -7.37
N SER A 247 -2.94 -11.81 -8.14
CA SER A 247 -2.69 -12.79 -9.21
C SER A 247 -3.58 -12.50 -10.42
N GLY A 248 -3.42 -13.27 -11.49
CA GLY A 248 -4.15 -13.05 -12.74
C GLY A 248 -3.51 -11.95 -13.58
N SER A 249 -4.15 -11.60 -14.70
CA SER A 249 -3.64 -10.57 -15.61
C SER A 249 -3.87 -9.16 -15.09
N LEU A 250 -2.99 -8.24 -15.49
CA LEU A 250 -3.24 -6.81 -15.32
C LEU A 250 -4.49 -6.41 -16.12
N PRO A 251 -5.40 -5.58 -15.56
CA PRO A 251 -6.56 -5.10 -16.30
C PRO A 251 -6.18 -4.30 -17.56
N ASP A 252 -6.85 -4.60 -18.68
CA ASP A 252 -6.62 -3.92 -19.96
C ASP A 252 -6.87 -2.41 -19.92
N ASN A 253 -7.54 -1.91 -18.88
CA ASN A 253 -7.80 -0.49 -18.67
C ASN A 253 -6.82 0.20 -17.72
N ILE A 254 -5.64 -0.39 -17.44
CA ILE A 254 -4.57 0.20 -16.60
C ILE A 254 -4.28 1.67 -16.97
N GLY A 255 -4.38 1.99 -18.27
CA GLY A 255 -4.21 3.32 -18.85
C GLY A 255 -5.28 4.38 -18.55
N GLN A 256 -6.42 4.02 -17.96
CA GLN A 256 -7.56 4.95 -17.81
C GLN A 256 -7.44 5.89 -16.61
N SER A 257 -6.62 5.53 -15.64
CA SER A 257 -6.44 6.29 -14.40
C SER A 257 -5.41 7.40 -14.59
N PRO A 258 -5.60 8.63 -14.11
CA PRO A 258 -4.63 9.72 -14.28
C PRO A 258 -3.44 9.63 -13.32
N VAL A 259 -3.04 8.43 -12.90
CA VAL A 259 -1.96 8.21 -11.92
C VAL A 259 -0.62 8.81 -12.35
N ASN A 260 0.10 9.31 -11.35
CA ASN A 260 1.49 9.71 -11.43
C ASN A 260 2.40 8.57 -10.93
N TYR A 261 1.99 7.87 -9.86
CA TYR A 261 2.76 6.79 -9.23
C TYR A 261 1.94 5.50 -9.19
N LEU A 262 2.46 4.45 -9.81
CA LEU A 262 1.81 3.14 -9.84
C LEU A 262 2.78 2.03 -9.44
N SER A 263 2.53 1.36 -8.32
CA SER A 263 3.33 0.21 -7.89
C SER A 263 2.49 -1.06 -7.79
N LEU A 264 2.81 -2.00 -8.68
CA LEU A 264 2.25 -3.35 -8.78
C LEU A 264 3.28 -4.43 -8.39
N ALA A 265 4.47 -3.99 -7.96
CA ALA A 265 5.63 -4.80 -7.67
C ALA A 265 5.38 -5.91 -6.63
N ASN A 266 6.19 -6.97 -6.65
CA ASN A 266 6.19 -8.04 -5.65
C ASN A 266 4.79 -8.66 -5.45
N ASN A 267 4.18 -9.10 -6.54
CA ASN A 267 2.90 -9.81 -6.56
C ASN A 267 3.05 -11.09 -7.41
N ARG A 268 1.94 -11.66 -7.88
CA ARG A 268 1.88 -12.84 -8.74
C ARG A 268 1.13 -12.55 -10.03
N PHE A 269 1.19 -11.31 -10.52
CA PHE A 269 0.54 -10.93 -11.78
C PHE A 269 1.14 -11.74 -12.93
N THR A 270 0.28 -12.19 -13.84
CA THR A 270 0.65 -12.99 -15.03
C THR A 270 0.19 -12.29 -16.31
N GLY A 271 0.50 -12.85 -17.47
CA GLY A 271 0.08 -12.28 -18.76
C GLY A 271 0.87 -11.04 -19.15
N GLU A 272 0.40 -10.34 -20.18
CA GLU A 272 1.14 -9.23 -20.80
C GLU A 272 0.97 -7.91 -20.03
N ILE A 273 1.91 -6.98 -20.24
CA ILE A 273 1.72 -5.58 -19.85
C ILE A 273 0.71 -4.96 -20.84
N PRO A 274 -0.46 -4.48 -20.39
CA PRO A 274 -1.48 -3.99 -21.32
C PRO A 274 -1.02 -2.75 -22.08
N THR A 275 -1.25 -2.74 -23.40
CA THR A 275 -0.89 -1.62 -24.28
C THR A 275 -1.58 -0.31 -23.93
N SER A 276 -2.70 -0.37 -23.19
CA SER A 276 -3.41 0.84 -22.74
C SER A 276 -2.56 1.72 -21.83
N ILE A 277 -1.47 1.22 -21.24
CA ILE A 277 -0.50 2.01 -20.46
C ILE A 277 -0.01 3.26 -21.22
N ALA A 278 0.01 3.23 -22.56
CA ALA A 278 0.30 4.39 -23.41
C ALA A 278 -0.58 5.61 -23.10
N ARG A 279 -1.81 5.41 -22.63
CA ARG A 279 -2.74 6.50 -22.28
C ARG A 279 -2.23 7.34 -21.11
N ASN A 280 -1.32 6.79 -20.30
CA ASN A 280 -0.67 7.53 -19.21
C ASN A 280 0.57 8.33 -19.64
N ALA A 281 0.86 8.44 -20.94
CA ALA A 281 2.00 9.22 -21.45
C ALA A 281 2.09 10.64 -20.86
N GLY A 282 0.94 11.27 -20.59
CA GLY A 282 0.84 12.62 -20.06
C GLY A 282 0.80 12.72 -18.53
N THR A 283 0.77 11.62 -17.78
CA THR A 283 0.61 11.63 -16.30
C THR A 283 1.67 10.83 -15.56
N LEU A 284 2.03 9.64 -16.05
CA LEU A 284 2.87 8.70 -15.29
C LEU A 284 4.29 9.23 -15.10
N LEU A 285 4.73 9.26 -13.85
CA LEU A 285 6.09 9.57 -13.43
C LEU A 285 6.84 8.30 -13.06
N GLU A 286 6.20 7.40 -12.31
CA GLU A 286 6.81 6.15 -11.87
C GLU A 286 5.88 4.97 -12.04
N VAL A 287 6.42 3.89 -12.61
CA VAL A 287 5.69 2.63 -12.76
C VAL A 287 6.58 1.43 -12.42
N LEU A 288 6.12 0.63 -11.45
CA LEU A 288 6.85 -0.50 -10.91
C LEU A 288 6.06 -1.81 -11.09
N PHE A 289 6.55 -2.65 -11.98
CA PHE A 289 6.06 -4.01 -12.26
C PHE A 289 6.96 -5.11 -11.69
N LEU A 290 8.05 -4.74 -11.01
CA LEU A 290 9.13 -5.66 -10.65
C LEU A 290 8.68 -6.86 -9.81
N ASN A 291 9.34 -8.00 -10.00
CA ASN A 291 9.08 -9.24 -9.25
C ASN A 291 7.60 -9.69 -9.32
N ASN A 292 7.20 -10.03 -10.54
CA ASN A 292 5.91 -10.64 -10.86
C ASN A 292 6.14 -11.84 -11.79
N SER A 293 5.08 -12.35 -12.42
CA SER A 293 5.13 -13.38 -13.45
C SER A 293 4.60 -12.85 -14.79
N LEU A 294 4.78 -11.55 -15.06
CA LEU A 294 4.37 -10.93 -16.32
C LEU A 294 5.17 -11.52 -17.48
N SER A 295 4.49 -11.81 -18.58
CA SER A 295 5.03 -12.53 -19.74
C SER A 295 4.63 -11.84 -21.04
N GLY A 296 4.92 -12.47 -22.18
CA GLY A 296 4.67 -11.88 -23.49
C GLY A 296 5.72 -10.84 -23.89
N CYS A 297 5.43 -10.09 -24.94
CA CYS A 297 6.39 -9.16 -25.53
C CYS A 297 6.50 -7.87 -24.70
N LEU A 298 7.70 -7.32 -24.58
CA LEU A 298 7.90 -5.97 -24.05
C LEU A 298 7.20 -4.95 -24.98
N PRO A 299 6.10 -4.29 -24.55
CA PRO A 299 5.30 -3.45 -25.44
C PRO A 299 6.01 -2.14 -25.77
N TYR A 300 5.88 -1.69 -27.02
CA TYR A 300 6.48 -0.42 -27.45
C TYR A 300 5.78 0.78 -26.78
N GLU A 301 4.54 0.59 -26.31
CA GLU A 301 3.72 1.56 -25.59
C GLU A 301 4.38 2.07 -24.30
N LEU A 302 5.23 1.26 -23.64
CA LEU A 302 6.02 1.75 -22.51
C LEU A 302 6.96 2.88 -22.91
N GLY A 303 7.50 2.85 -24.13
CA GLY A 303 8.34 3.92 -24.68
C GLY A 303 7.59 5.23 -24.95
N LEU A 304 6.25 5.24 -24.85
CA LEU A 304 5.42 6.46 -24.99
C LEU A 304 5.28 7.24 -23.67
N LEU A 305 5.78 6.71 -22.56
CA LEU A 305 5.69 7.35 -21.24
C LEU A 305 6.71 8.50 -21.11
N GLU A 306 6.53 9.58 -21.88
CA GLU A 306 7.51 10.68 -22.00
C GLU A 306 7.79 11.41 -20.69
N LYS A 307 6.86 11.37 -19.72
CA LYS A 307 7.03 11.96 -18.39
C LYS A 307 7.70 11.04 -17.38
N ALA A 308 7.81 9.74 -17.66
CA ALA A 308 8.30 8.77 -16.69
C ALA A 308 9.77 9.00 -16.35
N THR A 309 10.07 9.02 -15.05
CA THR A 309 11.41 9.08 -14.48
C THR A 309 11.88 7.69 -14.03
N VAL A 310 10.96 6.83 -13.60
CA VAL A 310 11.26 5.46 -13.16
C VAL A 310 10.35 4.46 -13.86
N ILE A 311 10.96 3.49 -14.53
CA ILE A 311 10.29 2.31 -15.07
C ILE A 311 11.04 1.08 -14.59
N ASP A 312 10.41 0.26 -13.76
CA ASP A 312 10.98 -1.00 -13.29
C ASP A 312 10.08 -2.18 -13.69
N ALA A 313 10.55 -3.00 -14.62
CA ALA A 313 9.91 -4.26 -15.01
C ALA A 313 10.82 -5.47 -14.76
N GLY A 314 11.79 -5.34 -13.86
CA GLY A 314 12.75 -6.38 -13.54
C GLY A 314 12.12 -7.62 -12.91
N THR A 315 12.79 -8.76 -13.00
CA THR A 315 12.34 -10.03 -12.38
C THR A 315 10.93 -10.43 -12.84
N ASN A 316 10.79 -10.66 -14.14
CA ASN A 316 9.56 -11.11 -14.79
C ASN A 316 9.90 -12.17 -15.87
N GLN A 317 8.93 -12.50 -16.71
CA GLN A 317 9.07 -13.43 -17.84
C GLN A 317 8.88 -12.71 -19.19
N LEU A 318 9.14 -11.41 -19.24
CA LEU A 318 9.00 -10.59 -20.45
C LEU A 318 10.02 -11.05 -21.49
N THR A 319 9.62 -11.08 -22.76
CA THR A 319 10.47 -11.49 -23.87
C THR A 319 10.37 -10.52 -25.05
N GLY A 320 11.14 -10.76 -26.11
CA GLY A 320 11.25 -9.86 -27.25
C GLY A 320 12.52 -9.02 -27.22
N THR A 321 12.61 -8.13 -28.20
CA THR A 321 13.67 -7.11 -28.31
C THR A 321 13.24 -5.85 -27.57
N ILE A 322 14.19 -4.97 -27.22
CA ILE A 322 13.85 -3.63 -26.73
C ILE A 322 13.28 -2.81 -27.91
N PRO A 323 12.01 -2.34 -27.83
CA PRO A 323 11.40 -1.56 -28.91
C PRO A 323 12.12 -0.24 -29.18
N ALA A 324 12.14 0.22 -30.43
CA ALA A 324 12.75 1.49 -30.80
C ALA A 324 12.11 2.70 -30.09
N SER A 325 10.82 2.61 -29.72
CA SER A 325 10.11 3.63 -28.97
C SER A 325 10.72 3.95 -27.61
N PHE A 326 11.51 3.04 -27.03
CA PHE A 326 12.17 3.29 -25.75
C PHE A 326 13.16 4.45 -25.85
N ALA A 327 13.64 4.80 -27.05
CA ALA A 327 14.41 6.01 -27.30
C ALA A 327 13.61 7.32 -27.14
N CYS A 328 12.32 7.25 -26.84
CA CYS A 328 11.46 8.41 -26.60
C CYS A 328 11.23 8.70 -25.10
N LEU A 329 11.78 7.88 -24.20
CA LEU A 329 11.73 8.08 -22.75
C LEU A 329 12.64 9.23 -22.29
N ARG A 330 12.28 10.48 -22.61
CA ARG A 330 13.16 11.65 -22.45
C ARG A 330 13.44 12.05 -20.99
N LYS A 331 12.59 11.67 -20.06
CA LYS A 331 12.75 12.00 -18.62
C LYS A 331 13.24 10.84 -17.77
N VAL A 332 13.46 9.66 -18.36
CA VAL A 332 13.79 8.47 -17.58
C VAL A 332 15.17 8.62 -16.93
N GLU A 333 15.20 8.39 -15.63
CA GLU A 333 16.41 8.35 -14.82
C GLU A 333 16.77 6.92 -14.44
N GLN A 334 15.76 6.07 -14.21
CA GLN A 334 15.94 4.68 -13.84
C GLN A 334 15.10 3.78 -14.73
N LEU A 335 15.77 2.92 -15.49
CA LEU A 335 15.14 1.89 -16.31
C LEU A 335 15.71 0.53 -15.91
N ASN A 336 14.88 -0.29 -15.28
CA ASN A 336 15.26 -1.64 -14.89
C ASN A 336 14.45 -2.67 -15.68
N LEU A 337 15.15 -3.46 -16.48
CA LEU A 337 14.60 -4.58 -17.26
C LEU A 337 15.32 -5.90 -16.91
N ALA A 338 16.01 -5.94 -15.77
CA ALA A 338 16.83 -7.07 -15.37
C ALA A 338 16.01 -8.35 -15.17
N ASP A 339 16.67 -9.50 -15.25
CA ASP A 339 16.09 -10.81 -14.94
C ASP A 339 14.76 -11.07 -15.67
N ASN A 340 14.84 -11.00 -17.00
CA ASN A 340 13.76 -11.31 -17.93
C ASN A 340 14.28 -12.26 -19.04
N LEU A 341 13.48 -12.46 -20.09
CA LEU A 341 13.79 -13.26 -21.27
C LEU A 341 13.99 -12.37 -22.51
N LEU A 342 14.46 -11.12 -22.33
CA LEU A 342 14.71 -10.18 -23.43
C LEU A 342 15.96 -10.59 -24.22
N TYR A 343 15.97 -10.31 -25.52
CA TYR A 343 17.03 -10.75 -26.42
C TYR A 343 17.29 -9.78 -27.57
N GLY A 344 18.29 -10.11 -28.40
CA GLY A 344 18.71 -9.31 -29.54
C GLY A 344 19.75 -8.27 -29.14
N GLU A 345 19.82 -7.20 -29.93
CA GLU A 345 20.72 -6.07 -29.68
C GLU A 345 20.08 -5.05 -28.74
N VAL A 346 20.87 -4.50 -27.81
CA VAL A 346 20.48 -3.30 -27.06
C VAL A 346 20.69 -2.08 -27.97
N PRO A 347 19.63 -1.37 -28.39
CA PRO A 347 19.74 -0.37 -29.45
C PRO A 347 20.48 0.89 -28.99
N ASP A 348 21.32 1.45 -29.87
CA ASP A 348 22.02 2.72 -29.64
C ASP A 348 21.08 3.85 -29.20
N ALA A 349 19.88 3.88 -29.76
CA ALA A 349 18.90 4.91 -29.47
C ALA A 349 18.44 4.90 -28.01
N LEU A 350 18.39 3.74 -27.35
CA LEU A 350 18.12 3.66 -25.91
C LEU A 350 19.28 4.27 -25.11
N CYS A 351 20.51 3.89 -25.45
CA CYS A 351 21.69 4.38 -24.72
C CYS A 351 21.97 5.86 -24.98
N ARG A 352 21.51 6.42 -26.10
CA ARG A 352 21.59 7.88 -26.35
C ARG A 352 20.69 8.70 -25.43
N LEU A 353 19.60 8.15 -24.89
CA LEU A 353 18.81 8.83 -23.85
C LEU A 353 19.64 9.13 -22.59
N ALA A 354 20.70 8.35 -22.39
CA ALA A 354 21.53 8.45 -21.22
C ALA A 354 22.56 9.57 -21.27
N PHE A 355 22.76 10.25 -22.39
CA PHE A 355 23.67 11.39 -22.41
C PHE A 355 23.17 12.55 -21.52
N ASP A 356 21.87 12.68 -21.28
CA ASP A 356 21.32 13.79 -20.50
C ASP A 356 20.76 13.39 -19.11
N ARG A 357 20.01 12.27 -18.98
CA ARG A 357 19.20 12.01 -17.75
C ARG A 357 19.25 10.60 -17.14
N LEU A 358 19.53 9.55 -17.91
CA LEU A 358 19.43 8.16 -17.42
C LEU A 358 20.52 7.81 -16.41
N LYS A 359 20.24 7.89 -15.12
CA LYS A 359 21.19 7.58 -14.04
C LYS A 359 21.50 6.08 -13.93
N ASN A 360 20.51 5.23 -14.17
CA ASN A 360 20.67 3.78 -14.03
C ASN A 360 19.88 3.00 -15.09
N LEU A 361 20.58 2.14 -15.83
CA LEU A 361 20.05 1.21 -16.80
C LEU A 361 20.49 -0.21 -16.44
N THR A 362 19.55 -1.01 -15.96
CA THR A 362 19.83 -2.39 -15.53
C THR A 362 19.25 -3.38 -16.53
N LEU A 363 20.11 -4.06 -17.28
CA LEU A 363 19.76 -5.05 -18.29
C LEU A 363 20.29 -6.46 -17.95
N SER A 364 20.82 -6.65 -16.74
CA SER A 364 21.43 -7.89 -16.31
C SER A 364 20.45 -9.06 -16.31
N GLY A 365 20.92 -10.28 -16.53
CA GLY A 365 20.08 -11.48 -16.42
C GLY A 365 19.11 -11.67 -17.59
N ASN A 366 19.42 -11.16 -18.77
CA ASN A 366 18.65 -11.36 -20.01
C ASN A 366 19.42 -12.26 -21.00
N TYR A 367 19.05 -12.24 -22.28
CA TYR A 367 19.68 -12.96 -23.39
C TYR A 367 20.10 -12.02 -24.52
N PHE A 368 20.50 -10.78 -24.19
CA PHE A 368 21.05 -9.84 -25.18
C PHE A 368 22.34 -10.40 -25.79
N THR A 369 22.52 -10.22 -27.09
CA THR A 369 23.66 -10.77 -27.85
C THR A 369 24.71 -9.72 -28.20
N SER A 370 24.31 -8.46 -28.24
CA SER A 370 25.16 -7.33 -28.61
C SER A 370 24.64 -6.04 -27.98
N LEU A 371 25.53 -5.05 -27.92
CA LEU A 371 25.22 -3.69 -27.52
C LEU A 371 25.54 -2.75 -28.67
N GLY A 372 24.73 -1.71 -28.82
CA GLY A 372 25.05 -0.58 -29.68
C GLY A 372 26.34 0.13 -29.22
N SER A 373 27.01 0.77 -30.18
CA SER A 373 28.24 1.55 -30.00
C SER A 373 28.15 2.66 -28.94
N CYS A 374 26.98 3.28 -28.76
CA CYS A 374 26.75 4.35 -27.79
C CYS A 374 26.54 3.82 -26.35
N CYS A 375 26.25 2.53 -26.17
CA CYS A 375 26.04 1.96 -24.83
C CYS A 375 27.33 1.77 -24.04
N TRP A 376 28.49 1.80 -24.71
CA TRP A 376 29.79 1.55 -24.09
C TRP A 376 30.16 2.60 -23.06
N ASP A 377 29.83 3.86 -23.30
CA ASP A 377 30.17 4.94 -22.37
C ASP A 377 29.39 4.80 -21.05
N LEU A 378 28.15 4.32 -21.10
CA LEU A 378 27.35 4.03 -19.90
C LEU A 378 27.91 2.89 -19.06
N ILE A 379 28.52 1.88 -19.69
CA ILE A 379 29.21 0.82 -18.95
C ILE A 379 30.42 1.38 -18.23
N LYS A 380 31.23 2.22 -18.91
CA LYS A 380 32.41 2.86 -18.30
C LYS A 380 32.03 3.78 -17.14
N GLU A 381 30.91 4.49 -17.27
CA GLU A 381 30.35 5.36 -16.22
C GLU A 381 29.65 4.59 -15.09
N GLY A 382 29.50 3.27 -15.19
CA GLY A 382 28.81 2.45 -14.19
C GLY A 382 27.29 2.64 -14.17
N ARG A 383 26.72 3.24 -15.22
CA ARG A 383 25.28 3.53 -15.36
C ARG A 383 24.53 2.43 -16.12
N LEU A 384 25.23 1.55 -16.84
CA LEU A 384 24.66 0.39 -17.53
C LEU A 384 25.26 -0.91 -16.99
N THR A 385 24.39 -1.82 -16.53
CA THR A 385 24.78 -3.18 -16.12
C THR A 385 24.21 -4.23 -17.08
N VAL A 386 25.08 -5.13 -17.57
CA VAL A 386 24.75 -6.15 -18.59
C VAL A 386 25.23 -7.55 -18.20
N ASP A 387 25.52 -7.79 -16.92
CA ASP A 387 25.93 -9.10 -16.41
C ASP A 387 24.87 -10.17 -16.71
N ARG A 388 25.28 -11.43 -16.82
CA ARG A 388 24.39 -12.58 -17.10
C ARG A 388 23.54 -12.38 -18.37
N ASN A 389 24.17 -11.95 -19.46
CA ASN A 389 23.60 -11.92 -20.82
C ASN A 389 24.32 -12.91 -21.74
N CYS A 390 24.14 -12.79 -23.06
CA CYS A 390 24.79 -13.58 -24.10
C CYS A 390 25.74 -12.74 -24.97
N ILE A 391 26.38 -11.74 -24.38
CA ILE A 391 27.26 -10.79 -25.09
C ILE A 391 28.69 -11.33 -25.08
N GLN A 392 29.18 -11.87 -26.20
CA GLN A 392 30.42 -12.66 -26.24
C GLN A 392 31.67 -11.98 -25.67
N TRP A 393 31.78 -10.66 -25.80
CA TRP A 393 32.97 -9.92 -25.37
C TRP A 393 32.87 -9.38 -23.93
N ALA A 394 31.68 -9.36 -23.33
CA ALA A 394 31.47 -8.78 -22.02
C ALA A 394 31.86 -9.78 -20.90
N PRO A 395 32.29 -9.30 -19.72
CA PRO A 395 32.53 -10.17 -18.57
C PRO A 395 31.22 -10.67 -17.95
N ASN A 396 31.31 -11.69 -17.08
CA ASN A 396 30.20 -12.20 -16.25
C ASN A 396 28.95 -12.65 -17.04
N GLN A 397 29.12 -13.21 -18.23
CA GLN A 397 28.02 -13.62 -19.10
C GLN A 397 27.52 -15.04 -18.80
N ARG A 398 26.33 -15.37 -19.32
CA ARG A 398 25.79 -16.72 -19.27
C ARG A 398 26.70 -17.69 -20.04
N SER A 399 26.58 -18.98 -19.74
CA SER A 399 27.35 -19.99 -20.47
C SER A 399 26.93 -20.06 -21.92
N HIS A 400 27.87 -20.42 -22.80
CA HIS A 400 27.60 -20.60 -24.22
C HIS A 400 26.46 -21.61 -24.46
N ASP A 401 26.40 -22.70 -23.69
CA ASP A 401 25.35 -23.71 -23.78
C ASP A 401 23.97 -23.16 -23.44
N GLU A 402 23.88 -22.30 -22.43
CA GLU A 402 22.61 -21.66 -22.05
C GLU A 402 22.13 -20.71 -23.15
N CYS A 403 23.04 -19.87 -23.67
CA CYS A 403 22.75 -18.95 -24.76
C CYS A 403 22.34 -19.68 -26.05
N ALA A 404 23.05 -20.74 -26.44
CA ALA A 404 22.71 -21.55 -27.60
C ALA A 404 21.34 -22.21 -27.46
N LYS A 405 21.04 -22.78 -26.28
CA LYS A 405 19.71 -23.36 -25.98
C LYS A 405 18.60 -22.32 -26.08
N PHE A 406 18.83 -21.10 -25.62
CA PHE A 406 17.85 -20.03 -25.74
C PHE A 406 17.65 -19.59 -27.20
N GLN A 407 18.72 -19.43 -27.97
CA GLN A 407 18.67 -19.00 -29.37
C GLN A 407 17.94 -19.99 -30.28
N GLN A 408 18.03 -21.30 -30.00
CA GLN A 408 17.31 -22.33 -30.74
C GLN A 408 15.78 -22.28 -30.56
N ARG A 409 15.27 -21.60 -29.51
CA ARG A 409 13.83 -21.47 -29.29
C ARG A 409 13.23 -20.45 -30.28
N PRO A 410 12.11 -20.79 -30.96
CA PRO A 410 11.41 -19.85 -31.83
C PRO A 410 11.08 -18.53 -31.12
N LYS A 411 11.26 -17.43 -31.84
CA LYS A 411 10.98 -16.06 -31.35
C LYS A 411 9.64 -15.60 -31.90
N SER A 412 8.69 -15.31 -31.01
CA SER A 412 7.32 -14.93 -31.37
C SER A 412 7.08 -13.42 -31.42
N CYS A 413 7.90 -12.64 -30.72
CA CYS A 413 7.71 -11.19 -30.62
C CYS A 413 8.15 -10.47 -31.89
N PRO A 414 7.29 -9.61 -32.47
CA PRO A 414 7.69 -8.78 -33.59
C PRO A 414 8.74 -7.76 -33.15
N VAL A 415 9.70 -7.48 -34.03
CA VAL A 415 10.63 -6.36 -33.82
C VAL A 415 9.89 -5.07 -34.12
N SER A 416 9.68 -4.24 -33.10
CA SER A 416 9.05 -2.92 -33.29
C SER A 416 10.12 -1.86 -33.58
N THR A 417 10.15 -1.41 -34.83
CA THR A 417 11.00 -0.30 -35.30
C THR A 417 10.30 1.05 -35.20
N TYR A 418 9.09 1.09 -34.65
CA TYR A 418 8.28 2.29 -34.49
C TYR A 418 8.97 3.29 -33.55
N LEU A 419 9.30 4.47 -34.08
CA LEU A 419 9.96 5.55 -33.36
C LEU A 419 9.09 6.82 -33.40
N PRO A 420 8.17 7.01 -32.46
CA PRO A 420 7.16 8.09 -32.49
C PRO A 420 7.77 9.49 -32.33
N CYS A 421 8.89 9.62 -31.61
CA CYS A 421 9.52 10.90 -31.33
C CYS A 421 10.40 11.46 -32.47
N ARG A 422 10.46 10.79 -33.64
CA ARG A 422 11.32 11.19 -34.77
C ARG A 422 10.88 12.49 -35.46
N ALA A 423 9.59 12.84 -35.39
CA ALA A 423 9.04 14.08 -35.98
C ALA A 423 9.58 15.38 -35.36
N LYS A 424 10.28 15.32 -34.21
CA LYS A 424 10.92 16.49 -33.58
C LYS A 424 12.41 16.67 -33.94
N TYR A 425 12.98 15.80 -34.77
CA TYR A 425 14.41 15.81 -35.13
C TYR A 425 14.70 16.17 -36.60
N GLY A 426 13.68 16.58 -37.36
CA GLY A 426 13.83 17.01 -38.75
C GLY A 426 13.54 18.50 -38.93
N GLY A 427 14.51 19.36 -38.59
CA GLY A 427 14.40 20.79 -38.88
C GLY A 427 15.46 21.62 -38.14
N SER A 428 16.48 22.05 -38.90
CA SER A 428 17.37 23.19 -38.69
C SER A 428 17.96 23.47 -37.30
N SER A 429 19.28 23.49 -37.29
CA SER A 429 20.12 24.27 -36.38
C SER A 429 19.54 25.65 -36.07
N GLU A 430 19.15 25.88 -34.82
CA GLU A 430 19.27 27.16 -34.12
C GLU A 430 19.26 26.89 -32.61
N PRO A 431 20.12 27.55 -31.82
CA PRO A 431 20.22 27.30 -30.40
C PRO A 431 19.07 28.00 -29.69
N ALA A 432 18.11 27.23 -29.17
CA ALA A 432 17.10 27.77 -28.28
C ALA A 432 17.71 27.94 -26.88
N ASP A 433 17.96 29.21 -26.57
CA ASP A 433 18.37 29.85 -25.34
C ASP A 433 18.25 29.05 -24.03
N ALA A 434 19.37 29.10 -23.30
CA ALA A 434 19.40 28.98 -21.85
C ALA A 434 18.90 30.29 -21.23
N ALA A 435 17.75 30.25 -20.57
CA ALA A 435 17.43 31.10 -19.43
C ALA A 435 16.21 30.56 -18.66
N VAL A 436 16.46 30.11 -17.42
CA VAL A 436 15.74 30.38 -16.15
C VAL A 436 14.20 30.27 -16.21
N GLU A 437 13.55 29.35 -15.49
CA GLU A 437 13.36 29.28 -14.03
C GLU A 437 13.52 27.81 -13.58
N GLU A 438 14.38 27.40 -12.64
CA GLU A 438 14.42 27.76 -11.21
C GLU A 438 13.05 27.98 -10.58
N GLU A 439 12.25 26.92 -10.52
CA GLU A 439 11.38 26.63 -9.37
C GLU A 439 11.05 25.12 -9.34
N GLU A 440 10.87 24.59 -8.13
CA GLU A 440 10.71 23.17 -7.75
C GLU A 440 11.98 22.32 -7.58
N GLU A 441 13.07 22.91 -7.09
CA GLU A 441 13.90 22.23 -6.10
C GLU A 441 13.36 22.59 -4.70
N HIS A 442 12.22 22.00 -4.32
CA HIS A 442 11.72 21.84 -2.94
C HIS A 442 10.35 21.13 -2.97
N ALA A 443 10.32 19.82 -3.26
CA ALA A 443 9.21 18.94 -2.87
C ALA A 443 9.60 17.96 -1.76
N ALA A 444 10.63 18.31 -0.99
CA ALA A 444 10.94 17.72 0.29
C ALA A 444 10.80 18.75 1.41
N VAL A 445 9.65 19.45 1.49
CA VAL A 445 9.31 20.29 2.64
C VAL A 445 7.80 20.30 2.88
N GLU A 446 7.43 20.03 4.15
CA GLU A 446 6.11 20.15 4.77
C GLU A 446 5.00 19.22 4.25
N HIS A 447 4.95 18.00 4.80
CA HIS A 447 3.67 17.45 5.26
C HIS A 447 3.12 18.37 6.38
N ARG A 448 2.71 19.60 6.05
CA ARG A 448 1.63 20.22 6.82
C ARG A 448 0.43 19.33 6.60
N TYR A 449 -0.16 18.85 7.70
CA TYR A 449 -1.39 18.06 7.68
C TYR A 449 -2.40 18.75 6.75
N ARG A 450 -2.60 18.17 5.56
CA ARG A 450 -3.60 18.63 4.61
C ARG A 450 -4.92 18.05 5.07
N THR A 451 -5.86 18.89 5.45
CA THR A 451 -7.19 18.49 5.89
C THR A 451 -8.14 18.56 4.70
N TYR A 452 -9.41 18.92 4.90
CA TYR A 452 -10.39 19.11 3.83
C TYR A 452 -9.94 20.07 2.72
N SER A 453 -8.93 20.92 3.00
CA SER A 453 -8.34 21.85 2.02
C SER A 453 -7.80 21.15 0.76
N ALA A 454 -7.44 19.87 0.82
CA ALA A 454 -7.00 19.12 -0.36
C ALA A 454 -8.14 18.69 -1.31
N LEU A 455 -9.41 18.77 -0.88
CA LEU A 455 -10.57 18.52 -1.75
C LEU A 455 -10.83 19.68 -2.73
N HIS A 456 -10.25 20.85 -2.48
CA HIS A 456 -10.38 22.05 -3.28
C HIS A 456 -8.99 22.49 -3.75
N PRO A 457 -8.54 22.05 -4.95
CA PRO A 457 -7.29 22.53 -5.54
C PRO A 457 -7.30 24.03 -5.83
#